data_AF-S1QX89-F1
#
_entry.id   AF-S1QX89-F1
#
_cell.length_a   1.000
_cell.length_b   1.000
_cell.length_c   1.000
_cell.angle_alpha   90.00
_cell.angle_beta   90.00
_cell.angle_gamma   90.00
#
_symmetry.space_group_name_H-M   'P 1'
#
loop_
_entity.id
_entity.type
_entity.pdbx_description
1 polymer ?
#
loop_
_entity_poly.entity_id
_entity_poly.type
_entity_poly.pdbx_seq_one_letter_code
_entity_poly.pdbx_strand_id
1 'polypeptide(L)' 'MNEESNNQRNTYEFSYLTTLFEEISRVRSVKIEKNSSFYAAERARNNLTYYEKAIYKISALAGVNTIF' A
#
# COMPACT_ATOMS: atom_id res chain seq x y z
N MET A 1 -13.98 8.43 -15.17
CA MET A 1 -13.02 8.06 -14.10
C MET A 1 -12.52 9.35 -13.47
N ASN A 2 -12.63 9.51 -12.15
CA ASN A 2 -12.27 10.77 -11.48
C ASN A 2 -10.90 10.64 -10.81
N GLU A 3 -10.07 11.70 -10.85
CA GLU A 3 -8.68 11.66 -10.36
C GLU A 3 -8.60 11.28 -8.87
N GLU A 4 -9.54 11.76 -8.07
CA GLU A 4 -9.64 11.48 -6.64
C GLU A 4 -9.83 9.99 -6.33
N SER A 5 -10.71 9.31 -7.08
CA SER A 5 -10.96 7.87 -6.93
C SER A 5 -9.74 7.03 -7.31
N ASN A 6 -9.00 7.45 -8.34
CA ASN A 6 -7.75 6.79 -8.72
C ASN A 6 -6.69 7.01 -7.64
N ASN A 7 -6.62 8.20 -7.05
CA ASN A 7 -5.64 8.51 -6.02
C ASN A 7 -5.89 7.72 -4.73
N GLN A 8 -7.16 7.57 -4.32
CA GLN A 8 -7.55 6.72 -3.20
C GLN A 8 -7.20 5.25 -3.47
N ARG A 9 -7.55 4.73 -4.66
CA ARG A 9 -7.24 3.34 -5.03
C ARG A 9 -5.73 3.07 -5.04
N ASN A 10 -4.97 3.96 -5.67
CA ASN A 10 -3.50 3.89 -5.72
C ASN A 10 -2.90 3.89 -4.30
N THR A 11 -3.46 4.69 -3.39
CA THR A 11 -2.94 4.76 -2.02
C THR A 11 -3.23 3.51 -1.21
N TYR A 12 -4.42 2.93 -1.38
CA TYR A 12 -4.76 1.65 -0.77
C TYR A 12 -3.87 0.53 -1.33
N GLU A 13 -3.71 0.45 -2.65
CA GLU A 13 -2.83 -0.53 -3.32
C GLU A 13 -1.38 -0.43 -2.81
N PHE A 14 -0.85 0.80 -2.64
CA PHE A 14 0.48 1.00 -2.06
C PHE A 14 0.57 0.49 -0.63
N SER A 15 -0.42 0.83 0.20
CA SER A 15 -0.45 0.39 1.61
C SER A 15 -0.49 -1.13 1.69
N TYR A 16 -1.33 -1.77 0.86
CA TYR A 16 -1.41 -3.23 0.77
C TYR A 16 -0.10 -3.87 0.32
N LEU A 17 0.52 -3.36 -0.75
CA LEU A 17 1.79 -3.87 -1.28
C LEU A 17 2.91 -3.78 -0.22
N THR A 18 2.99 -2.65 0.49
CA THR A 18 4.02 -2.45 1.53
C THR A 18 3.79 -3.34 2.75
N THR A 19 2.55 -3.50 3.21
CA THR A 19 2.23 -4.43 4.31
C THR A 19 2.51 -5.88 3.93
N LEU A 20 2.13 -6.29 2.72
CA LEU A 20 2.44 -7.62 2.22
C LEU A 20 3.96 -7.86 2.13
N PHE A 21 4.71 -6.88 1.66
CA PHE A 21 6.17 -6.92 1.64
C PHE A 21 6.75 -7.06 3.05
N GLU A 22 6.27 -6.28 4.04
CA GLU A 22 6.70 -6.36 5.44
C GLU A 22 6.50 -7.78 6.00
N GLU A 23 5.34 -8.39 5.76
CA GLU A 23 5.03 -9.74 6.26
C GLU A 23 5.84 -10.83 5.55
N ILE A 24 5.93 -10.81 4.21
CA ILE A 24 6.74 -11.81 3.48
C ILE A 24 8.22 -11.71 3.86
N SER A 25 8.73 -10.48 4.04
CA SER A 25 10.14 -10.23 4.37
C SER A 25 10.59 -10.86 5.69
N ARG A 26 9.65 -11.17 6.59
CA ARG A 26 9.95 -11.87 7.85
C ARG A 26 10.29 -13.34 7.64
N VAL A 27 9.77 -13.95 6.58
CA VAL A 27 9.90 -15.39 6.30
C VAL A 27 10.93 -15.67 5.22
N ARG A 28 11.04 -14.78 4.21
CA ARG A 28 11.98 -14.94 3.10
C ARG A 28 12.44 -13.60 2.55
N SER A 29 13.61 -13.59 1.90
CA SER A 29 14.08 -12.42 1.16
C SER A 29 13.17 -12.11 -0.03
N VAL A 30 12.66 -10.89 -0.09
CA VAL A 30 11.86 -10.36 -1.19
C VAL A 30 12.27 -8.92 -1.50
N LYS A 31 11.90 -8.44 -2.69
CA LYS A 31 12.07 -7.06 -3.11
C LYS A 31 10.77 -6.54 -3.75
N ILE A 32 10.50 -5.25 -3.58
CA ILE A 32 9.49 -4.56 -4.38
C ILE A 32 10.17 -4.05 -5.65
N GLU A 33 9.63 -4.41 -6.81
CA GLU A 33 10.06 -3.85 -8.08
C GLU A 33 9.45 -2.44 -8.25
N LYS A 34 10.31 -1.41 -8.20
CA LYS A 34 9.86 -0.01 -8.25
C LYS A 34 9.75 0.47 -9.68
N ASN A 35 8.52 0.54 -10.19
CA ASN A 35 8.20 1.08 -11.51
C ASN A 35 7.47 2.43 -11.41
N SER A 36 7.07 3.00 -12.55
CA SER A 36 6.32 4.27 -12.60
C SER A 36 5.03 4.24 -11.77
N SER A 37 4.31 3.12 -11.78
CA SER A 37 3.08 2.93 -10.99
C SER A 37 3.37 2.94 -9.49
N PHE A 38 4.46 2.29 -9.05
CA PHE A 38 4.90 2.33 -7.65
C PHE A 38 5.11 3.77 -7.18
N TYR A 39 5.84 4.58 -7.96
CA TYR A 39 6.10 5.98 -7.59
C TYR A 39 4.84 6.85 -7.65
N ALA A 40 3.91 6.59 -8.57
CA ALA A 40 2.63 7.28 -8.59
C ALA A 40 1.81 7.00 -7.33
N ALA A 41 1.78 5.74 -6.90
CA ALA A 41 1.08 5.30 -5.70
C ALA A 41 1.78 5.79 -4.40
N GLU A 42 3.11 5.87 -4.39
CA GLU A 42 3.88 6.47 -3.31
C GLU A 42 3.56 7.96 -3.13
N ARG A 43 3.52 8.72 -4.23
CA ARG A 43 3.14 10.14 -4.23
C ARG A 43 1.71 10.33 -3.73
N ALA A 44 0.77 9.52 -4.23
CA ALA A 44 -0.61 9.51 -3.78
C ALA A 44 -0.70 9.32 -2.27
N ARG A 45 0.01 8.32 -1.74
CA ARG A 45 0.08 8.06 -0.30
C ARG A 45 0.72 9.19 0.48
N ASN A 46 1.77 9.82 -0.04
CA ASN A 46 2.46 10.88 0.69
C ASN A 46 1.55 12.09 0.96
N ASN A 47 0.58 12.36 0.09
CA ASN A 47 -0.41 13.42 0.23
C ASN A 47 -1.47 13.15 1.32
N LEU A 48 -1.56 11.93 1.85
CA LEU A 48 -2.49 11.62 2.93
C LEU A 48 -2.01 12.10 4.29
N THR A 49 -2.97 12.39 5.15
CA THR A 49 -2.76 12.61 6.58
C THR A 49 -2.25 11.33 7.26
N TYR A 50 -1.67 11.49 8.44
CA TYR A 50 -1.25 10.37 9.28
C TYR A 50 -2.42 9.41 9.60
N TYR A 51 -3.60 9.97 9.88
CA TYR A 51 -4.79 9.20 10.23
C TYR A 51 -5.27 8.34 9.06
N GLU A 52 -5.34 8.89 7.85
CA GLU A 52 -5.74 8.13 6.66
C GLU A 52 -4.71 7.04 6.31
N LYS A 53 -3.41 7.32 6.43
CA LYS A 53 -2.35 6.31 6.29
C LYS A 53 -2.53 5.17 7.28
N ALA A 54 -2.90 5.47 8.52
CA ALA A 54 -3.13 4.47 9.55
C ALA A 54 -4.35 3.58 9.23
N ILE A 55 -5.47 4.17 8.79
CA ILE A 55 -6.65 3.42 8.36
C ILE A 55 -6.29 2.45 7.23
N TYR A 56 -5.61 2.93 6.18
CA TYR A 56 -5.24 2.06 5.07
C TYR A 56 -4.26 0.95 5.47
N LYS A 57 -3.35 1.22 6.41
CA LYS A 57 -2.46 0.18 6.96
C LYS A 57 -3.24 -0.89 7.74
N ILE A 58 -4.21 -0.49 8.57
CA ILE A 58 -5.05 -1.43 9.33
C ILE A 58 -5.87 -2.31 8.37
N SER A 59 -6.51 -1.71 7.38
CA SER A 59 -7.27 -2.44 6.36
C SER A 59 -6.38 -3.39 5.54
N ALA A 60 -5.20 -2.94 5.14
CA ALA A 60 -4.21 -3.76 4.45
C ALA A 60 -3.77 -4.96 5.30
N LEU A 61 -3.47 -4.74 6.59
CA LEU A 61 -3.08 -5.79 7.51
C LEU A 61 -4.20 -6.83 7.69
N ALA A 62 -5.45 -6.38 7.85
CA ALA A 62 -6.60 -7.28 7.93
C ALA A 62 -6.72 -8.18 6.69
N GLY A 63 -6.49 -7.63 5.48
CA GLY A 63 -6.49 -8.41 4.24
C GLY A 63 -5.31 -9.37 4.14
N VAL A 64 -4.09 -8.91 4.41
CA VAL A 64 -2.87 -9.75 4.36
C VAL A 64 -2.98 -10.94 5.31
N ASN A 65 -3.51 -10.73 6.52
CA ASN A 65 -3.73 -11.78 7.53
C ASN A 65 -4.72 -12.88 7.10
N THR A 66 -5.50 -12.69 6.02
CA THR A 66 -6.37 -13.76 5.49
C THR A 66 -5.64 -14.71 4.55
N ILE A 67 -4.46 -14.32 4.06
CA ILE A 67 -3.67 -15.06 3.07
C ILE A 67 -2.42 -15.71 3.73
N PHE A 68 -2.07 -15.26 4.93
CA PHE A 68 -1.00 -15.81 5.77
C PHE A 68 -1.58 -16.71 6.87
#